data_AF-A0A183TWP4-F1
#
_entry.id   AF-A0A183TWP4-F1
#
_cell.length_a   1.000
_cell.length_b   1.000
_cell.length_c   1.000
_cell.angle_alpha   90.00
_cell.angle_beta   90.00
_cell.angle_gamma   90.00
#
_symmetry.space_group_name_H-M   'P 1'
#
loop_
_entity.id
_entity.type
_entity.pdbx_description
1 polymer ?
#
loop_
_entity_poly.entity_id
_entity_poly.type
_entity_poly.pdbx_seq_one_letter_code
_entity_poly.pdbx_strand_id
1 'polypeptide(L)'
;MSTTKSDLDVAQDAVLRKSVPLSMDSPQIRGYDFNNGIDFGALMDSYLTTGFQATSLAKAIQTINAMLSAREEHVTGDETFPYPPGKKKTACTIFLGYTSNMVTSGLRESIRYVVEHNLVDCLVTSAGGVEEDLIKCLAPSYLGSFELDGAQLRRDGLNR
;
A
#
# COMPACT_ATOMS: atom_id res chain seq x y z
N MET A 1 20.99 57.48 -11.01
CA MET A 1 20.89 57.27 -9.55
C MET A 1 20.08 56.01 -9.34
N SER A 2 20.70 54.95 -8.82
CA SER A 2 20.05 53.66 -8.57
C SER A 2 19.19 53.80 -7.32
N THR A 3 17.87 53.80 -7.47
CA THR A 3 16.93 53.75 -6.35
C THR A 3 16.98 52.33 -5.77
N THR A 4 17.71 52.15 -4.68
CA THR A 4 17.67 50.93 -3.87
C THR A 4 16.24 50.72 -3.39
N LYS A 5 15.61 49.61 -3.81
CA LYS A 5 14.31 49.17 -3.28
C LYS A 5 14.40 49.09 -1.75
N SER A 6 13.33 49.50 -1.07
CA SER A 6 13.24 49.30 0.37
C SER A 6 13.11 47.81 0.68
N ASP A 7 13.50 47.38 1.88
CA ASP A 7 13.33 45.99 2.33
C ASP A 7 11.86 45.55 2.27
N LEU A 8 10.93 46.50 2.46
CA LEU A 8 9.49 46.27 2.33
C LEU A 8 9.11 45.97 0.88
N ASP A 9 9.65 46.72 -0.10
CA ASP A 9 9.38 46.48 -1.52
C ASP A 9 9.91 45.11 -1.95
N VAL A 10 11.09 44.72 -1.45
CA VAL A 10 11.69 43.40 -1.72
C VAL A 10 10.83 42.27 -1.15
N ALA A 11 10.33 42.42 0.08
CA ALA A 11 9.45 41.44 0.71
C ALA A 11 8.09 41.34 -0.02
N GLN A 12 7.52 42.46 -0.44
CA GLN A 12 6.25 42.49 -1.19
C GLN A 12 6.38 41.77 -2.53
N ASP A 13 7.43 42.03 -3.29
CA ASP A 13 7.67 41.36 -4.57
C ASP A 13 7.84 39.84 -4.43
N ALA A 14 8.48 39.40 -3.34
CA ALA A 14 8.70 37.98 -3.06
C ALA A 14 7.41 37.25 -2.65
N VAL A 15 6.59 37.88 -1.80
CA VAL A 15 5.40 37.24 -1.20
C VAL A 15 4.15 37.39 -2.07
N LEU A 16 3.97 38.53 -2.75
CA LEU A 16 2.75 38.87 -3.49
C LEU A 16 2.83 38.55 -4.98
N ARG A 17 3.70 37.60 -5.34
CA ARG A 17 3.85 37.16 -6.73
C ARG A 17 2.53 36.53 -7.21
N LYS A 18 2.01 37.03 -8.33
CA LYS A 18 0.81 36.47 -8.96
C LYS A 18 1.09 35.05 -9.44
N SER A 19 0.21 34.11 -9.09
CA SER A 19 0.24 32.74 -9.60
C SER A 19 -0.27 32.70 -11.04
N VAL A 20 0.21 31.70 -11.80
CA VAL A 20 -0.37 31.33 -13.08
C VAL A 20 -1.61 30.46 -12.86
N PRO A 21 -2.59 30.44 -13.79
CA PRO A 21 -3.72 29.52 -13.71
C PRO A 21 -3.28 28.05 -13.71
N LEU A 22 -3.96 27.21 -12.93
CA LEU A 22 -3.77 25.76 -12.95
C LEU A 22 -4.54 25.14 -14.12
N SER A 23 -4.10 23.95 -14.59
CA SER A 23 -4.89 23.14 -15.52
C SER A 23 -6.20 22.71 -14.85
N MET A 24 -7.31 22.73 -15.60
CA MET A 24 -8.64 22.38 -15.04
C MET A 24 -8.76 20.92 -14.60
N ASP A 25 -7.83 20.06 -15.03
CA ASP A 25 -7.87 18.62 -14.74
C ASP A 25 -7.30 18.25 -13.36
N SER A 26 -6.71 19.21 -12.63
CA SER A 26 -6.13 18.94 -11.31
C SER A 26 -7.22 18.84 -10.25
N PRO A 27 -7.36 17.70 -9.54
CA PRO A 27 -8.37 17.57 -8.50
C PRO A 27 -8.09 18.53 -7.34
N GLN A 28 -9.13 19.22 -6.89
CA GLN A 28 -9.05 20.09 -5.71
C GLN A 28 -8.92 19.26 -4.44
N ILE A 29 -8.09 19.72 -3.50
CA ILE A 29 -7.97 19.07 -2.18
C ILE A 29 -9.26 19.26 -1.39
N ARG A 30 -9.87 18.13 -1.01
CA ARG A 30 -11.08 18.04 -0.18
C ARG A 30 -11.16 16.65 0.47
N GLY A 31 -11.28 16.62 1.79
CA GLY A 31 -11.52 15.37 2.54
C GLY A 31 -13.00 14.99 2.59
N TYR A 32 -13.28 13.81 3.16
CA TYR A 32 -14.65 13.35 3.42
C TYR A 32 -15.37 14.27 4.43
N ASP A 33 -16.63 14.59 4.15
CA ASP A 33 -17.49 15.37 5.03
C ASP A 33 -18.42 14.44 5.81
N PHE A 34 -18.14 14.28 7.11
CA PHE A 34 -18.90 13.41 8.01
C PHE A 34 -20.33 13.88 8.30
N ASN A 35 -20.74 15.08 7.87
CA ASN A 35 -22.16 15.44 7.86
C ASN A 35 -22.98 14.53 6.92
N ASN A 36 -22.33 13.82 5.99
CA ASN A 36 -22.95 12.81 5.13
C ASN A 36 -23.10 11.43 5.80
N GLY A 37 -22.74 11.29 7.08
CA GLY A 37 -22.80 10.03 7.82
C GLY A 37 -21.48 9.27 7.87
N ILE A 38 -21.53 8.01 8.31
CA ILE A 38 -20.37 7.12 8.39
C ILE A 38 -20.43 6.14 7.22
N ASP A 39 -19.76 6.49 6.13
CA ASP A 39 -19.57 5.64 4.95
C ASP A 39 -18.07 5.41 4.73
N PHE A 40 -17.61 4.20 5.01
CA PHE A 40 -16.20 3.83 4.85
C PHE A 40 -15.76 3.75 3.38
N GLY A 41 -16.67 3.40 2.46
CA GLY A 41 -16.37 3.39 1.03
C GLY A 41 -16.09 4.80 0.54
N ALA A 42 -17.03 5.72 0.80
CA ALA A 42 -16.88 7.12 0.41
C ALA A 42 -15.72 7.83 1.15
N LEU A 43 -15.43 7.43 2.39
CA LEU A 43 -14.24 7.90 3.12
C LEU A 43 -12.96 7.48 2.38
N MET A 44 -12.83 6.20 2.02
CA MET A 44 -11.66 5.70 1.30
C MET A 44 -11.54 6.29 -0.11
N ASP A 45 -12.65 6.53 -0.81
CA ASP A 45 -12.64 7.20 -2.11
C ASP A 45 -12.14 8.65 -1.99
N SER A 46 -12.52 9.35 -0.92
CA SER A 46 -12.05 10.72 -0.67
C SER A 46 -10.53 10.82 -0.43
N TYR A 47 -9.84 9.72 -0.15
CA TYR A 47 -8.40 9.74 0.05
C TYR A 47 -7.66 10.23 -1.20
N LEU A 48 -8.24 10.06 -2.39
CA LEU A 48 -7.67 10.60 -3.63
C LEU A 48 -7.47 12.12 -3.56
N THR A 49 -8.41 12.83 -2.93
CA THR A 49 -8.42 14.29 -2.79
C THR A 49 -8.01 14.77 -1.39
N THR A 50 -7.60 13.88 -0.49
CA THR A 50 -7.21 14.24 0.88
C THR A 50 -5.77 14.76 0.98
N GLY A 51 -4.85 14.27 0.14
CA GLY A 51 -3.44 14.67 0.11
C GLY A 51 -2.50 13.73 0.85
N PHE A 52 -1.19 13.96 0.72
CA PHE A 52 -0.12 13.17 1.33
C PHE A 52 -0.26 11.65 1.08
N GLN A 53 -0.08 10.82 2.12
CA GLN A 53 -0.15 9.36 2.00
C GLN A 53 -1.56 8.84 1.71
N ALA A 54 -2.61 9.60 2.02
CA ALA A 54 -3.98 9.22 1.66
C ALA A 54 -4.12 9.13 0.14
N THR A 55 -3.64 10.15 -0.59
CA THR A 55 -3.65 10.13 -2.06
C THR A 55 -2.79 9.01 -2.62
N SER A 56 -1.65 8.71 -1.99
CA SER A 56 -0.81 7.56 -2.39
C SER A 56 -1.56 6.23 -2.24
N LEU A 57 -2.30 6.04 -1.14
CA LEU A 57 -3.11 4.83 -0.91
C LEU A 57 -4.24 4.70 -1.94
N ALA A 58 -4.96 5.78 -2.22
CA ALA A 58 -6.03 5.77 -3.23
C ALA A 58 -5.50 5.40 -4.63
N LYS A 59 -4.34 5.96 -5.01
CA LYS A 59 -3.67 5.61 -6.27
C LYS A 59 -3.20 4.15 -6.30
N ALA A 60 -2.73 3.61 -5.18
CA ALA A 60 -2.37 2.20 -5.07
C ALA A 60 -3.59 1.29 -5.26
N ILE A 61 -4.75 1.64 -4.67
CA ILE A 61 -6.02 0.92 -4.88
C ILE A 61 -6.42 0.93 -6.37
N GLN A 62 -6.37 2.09 -7.03
CA GLN A 62 -6.65 2.19 -8.47
C GLN A 62 -5.70 1.32 -9.30
N THR A 63 -4.42 1.31 -8.95
CA THR A 63 -3.40 0.51 -9.64
C THR A 63 -3.66 -0.99 -9.49
N ILE A 64 -3.97 -1.45 -8.27
CA ILE A 64 -4.28 -2.87 -8.01
C ILE A 64 -5.57 -3.29 -8.74
N ASN A 65 -6.61 -2.45 -8.72
CA ASN A 65 -7.84 -2.72 -9.46
C ASN A 65 -7.61 -2.79 -10.98
N ALA A 66 -6.71 -1.96 -11.52
CA ALA A 66 -6.31 -2.02 -12.92
C ALA A 66 -5.57 -3.34 -13.24
N MET A 67 -4.67 -3.80 -12.35
CA MET A 67 -4.00 -5.10 -12.51
C MET A 67 -5.01 -6.26 -12.50
N LEU A 68 -5.96 -6.25 -11.56
CA LEU A 68 -7.01 -7.27 -11.48
C LEU A 68 -7.93 -7.25 -12.71
N SER A 69 -8.31 -6.06 -13.19
CA SER A 69 -9.13 -5.93 -14.41
C SER A 69 -8.39 -6.45 -15.64
N ALA A 70 -7.12 -6.06 -15.80
CA ALA A 70 -6.27 -6.54 -16.89
C ALA A 70 -6.01 -8.05 -16.81
N ARG A 71 -6.07 -8.65 -15.61
CA ARG A 71 -5.88 -10.08 -15.40
C ARG A 71 -7.00 -10.92 -16.00
N GLU A 72 -8.24 -10.40 -15.99
CA GLU A 72 -9.44 -11.04 -16.52
C GLU A 72 -9.57 -10.92 -18.05
N GLU A 73 -8.70 -10.17 -18.70
CA GLU A 73 -8.66 -10.07 -20.15
C GLU A 73 -8.21 -11.39 -20.82
N HIS A 74 -8.50 -11.53 -22.12
CA HIS A 74 -8.13 -12.73 -22.87
C HIS A 74 -6.60 -12.84 -23.06
N VAL A 75 -6.07 -14.02 -22.74
CA VAL A 75 -4.66 -14.34 -23.00
C VAL A 75 -4.46 -14.58 -24.50
N THR A 76 -3.45 -13.92 -25.08
CA THR A 76 -3.02 -14.17 -26.46
C THR A 76 -1.71 -14.96 -26.47
N GLY A 77 -1.63 -16.04 -27.24
CA GLY A 77 -0.41 -16.84 -27.39
C GLY A 77 -0.36 -18.06 -26.45
N ASP A 78 0.81 -18.38 -25.92
CA ASP A 78 1.01 -19.54 -25.04
C ASP A 78 0.29 -19.36 -23.69
N GLU A 79 -0.66 -20.25 -23.44
CA GLU A 79 -1.60 -20.21 -22.32
C GLU A 79 -1.03 -20.77 -21.01
N THR A 80 0.20 -21.30 -20.99
CA THR A 80 0.78 -21.93 -19.79
C THR A 80 2.15 -21.38 -19.41
N PHE A 81 2.45 -21.32 -18.12
CA PHE A 81 3.80 -21.06 -17.64
C PHE A 81 4.64 -22.36 -17.70
N PRO A 82 5.96 -22.26 -17.93
CA PRO A 82 6.84 -23.43 -17.88
C PRO A 82 6.95 -24.06 -16.48
N TYR A 83 6.71 -23.28 -15.41
CA TYR A 83 6.71 -23.76 -14.04
C TYR A 83 5.69 -22.99 -13.17
N PRO A 84 5.01 -23.65 -12.21
CA PRO A 84 4.92 -25.11 -12.09
C PRO A 84 4.18 -25.70 -13.31
N PRO A 85 4.47 -26.96 -13.70
CA PRO A 85 3.81 -27.60 -14.83
C PRO A 85 2.28 -27.52 -14.72
N GLY A 86 1.62 -27.04 -15.79
CA GLY A 86 0.17 -26.89 -15.84
C GLY A 86 -0.38 -25.58 -15.25
N LYS A 87 0.46 -24.65 -14.76
CA LYS A 87 -0.01 -23.33 -14.35
C LYS A 87 -0.45 -22.52 -15.58
N LYS A 88 -1.70 -22.10 -15.60
CA LYS A 88 -2.25 -21.24 -16.67
C LYS A 88 -1.70 -19.81 -16.54
N LYS A 89 -1.45 -19.17 -17.69
CA LYS A 89 -1.18 -17.74 -17.76
C LYS A 89 -2.48 -16.95 -17.64
N THR A 90 -2.35 -15.75 -17.13
CA THR A 90 -3.37 -14.70 -17.15
C THR A 90 -2.85 -13.52 -17.95
N ALA A 91 -3.75 -12.64 -18.43
CA ALA A 91 -3.35 -11.52 -19.27
C ALA A 91 -2.46 -10.50 -18.51
N CYS A 92 -2.62 -10.41 -17.19
CA CYS A 92 -1.69 -9.72 -16.29
C CYS A 92 -1.14 -10.71 -15.26
N THR A 93 0.19 -10.89 -15.22
CA THR A 93 0.87 -11.72 -14.21
C THR A 93 1.19 -10.88 -12.98
N ILE A 94 0.64 -11.23 -11.82
CA ILE A 94 0.80 -10.46 -10.58
C ILE A 94 1.79 -11.14 -9.64
N PHE A 95 2.87 -10.41 -9.31
CA PHE A 95 3.87 -10.83 -8.34
C PHE A 95 3.60 -10.14 -6.99
N LEU A 96 3.42 -10.93 -5.93
CA LEU A 96 3.25 -10.43 -4.58
C LEU A 96 4.50 -10.71 -3.75
N GLY A 97 5.17 -9.64 -3.33
CA GLY A 97 6.32 -9.69 -2.43
C GLY A 97 5.95 -9.23 -1.02
N TYR A 98 6.38 -9.98 -0.01
CA TYR A 98 6.19 -9.59 1.40
C TYR A 98 7.35 -10.08 2.28
N THR A 99 7.65 -9.31 3.33
CA THR A 99 8.67 -9.64 4.33
C THR A 99 8.12 -10.57 5.42
N SER A 100 9.00 -11.29 6.12
CA SER A 100 8.61 -12.26 7.15
C SER A 100 7.74 -11.68 8.27
N ASN A 101 8.04 -10.47 8.72
CA ASN A 101 7.25 -9.81 9.77
C ASN A 101 5.78 -9.58 9.39
N MET A 102 5.44 -9.49 8.09
CA MET A 102 4.05 -9.40 7.64
C MET A 102 3.29 -10.71 7.92
N VAL A 103 3.96 -11.85 7.78
CA VAL A 103 3.42 -13.18 8.13
C VAL A 103 3.37 -13.38 9.65
N THR A 104 4.35 -12.86 10.40
CA THR A 104 4.30 -12.81 11.87
C THR A 104 3.09 -11.98 12.36
N SER A 105 2.71 -10.93 11.63
CA SER A 105 1.52 -10.11 11.91
C SER A 105 0.19 -10.79 11.51
N GLY A 106 -0.93 -10.08 11.71
CA GLY A 106 -2.25 -10.51 11.21
C GLY A 106 -2.49 -10.25 9.71
N LEU A 107 -1.54 -9.65 8.99
CA LEU A 107 -1.64 -9.53 7.52
C LEU A 107 -1.52 -10.89 6.83
N ARG A 108 -1.05 -11.92 7.53
CA ARG A 108 -1.01 -13.32 7.10
C ARG A 108 -2.37 -13.79 6.57
N GLU A 109 -3.47 -13.46 7.24
CA GLU A 109 -4.83 -13.83 6.83
C GLU A 109 -5.25 -13.16 5.51
N SER A 110 -4.83 -11.90 5.29
CA SER A 110 -5.05 -11.17 4.04
C SER A 110 -4.21 -11.75 2.89
N ILE A 111 -2.94 -12.09 3.15
CA ILE A 111 -2.08 -12.77 2.16
C ILE A 111 -2.69 -14.13 1.79
N ARG A 112 -3.09 -14.92 2.79
CA ARG A 112 -3.77 -16.21 2.58
C ARG A 112 -5.04 -16.05 1.75
N TYR A 113 -5.85 -15.02 1.98
CA TYR A 113 -7.05 -14.74 1.18
C TYR A 113 -6.70 -14.56 -0.31
N VAL A 114 -5.75 -13.68 -0.59
CA VAL A 114 -5.36 -13.35 -1.97
C VAL A 114 -4.79 -14.58 -2.70
N VAL A 115 -4.04 -15.43 -1.99
CA VAL A 115 -3.47 -16.66 -2.54
C VAL A 115 -4.53 -17.75 -2.72
N GLU A 116 -5.40 -17.98 -1.73
CA GLU A 116 -6.46 -18.98 -1.77
C GLU A 116 -7.44 -18.75 -2.94
N HIS A 117 -7.74 -17.47 -3.21
CA HIS A 117 -8.64 -17.09 -4.29
C HIS A 117 -7.91 -16.89 -5.64
N ASN A 118 -6.66 -17.32 -5.76
CA ASN A 118 -5.87 -17.28 -7.00
C ASN A 118 -5.82 -15.88 -7.66
N LEU A 119 -5.71 -14.83 -6.83
CA LEU A 119 -5.65 -13.43 -7.27
C LEU A 119 -4.22 -12.96 -7.60
N VAL A 120 -3.22 -13.80 -7.32
CA VAL A 120 -1.78 -13.55 -7.60
C VAL A 120 -1.15 -14.78 -8.23
N ASP A 121 -0.08 -14.59 -8.99
CA ASP A 121 0.51 -15.64 -9.81
C ASP A 121 1.86 -16.14 -9.26
N CYS A 122 2.59 -15.27 -8.57
CA CYS A 122 3.90 -15.59 -7.99
C CYS A 122 4.05 -14.92 -6.62
N LEU A 123 4.63 -15.64 -5.67
CA LEU A 123 4.98 -15.14 -4.34
C LEU A 123 6.49 -15.07 -4.18
N VAL A 124 6.98 -14.00 -3.57
CA VAL A 124 8.38 -13.86 -3.15
C VAL A 124 8.41 -13.45 -1.68
N THR A 125 9.03 -14.27 -0.84
CA THR A 125 9.20 -13.98 0.58
C THR A 125 10.51 -14.56 1.12
N SER A 126 10.91 -14.17 2.32
CA SER A 126 12.07 -14.73 3.02
C SER A 126 11.71 -16.03 3.74
N ALA A 127 12.72 -16.76 4.24
CA ALA A 127 12.51 -18.00 5.01
C ALA A 127 11.49 -17.84 6.15
N GLY A 128 11.59 -16.74 6.90
CA GLY A 128 10.66 -16.38 7.96
C GLY A 128 9.20 -16.29 7.50
N GLY A 129 8.94 -15.83 6.27
CA GLY A 129 7.58 -15.75 5.72
C GLY A 129 6.97 -17.11 5.39
N VAL A 130 7.79 -18.15 5.21
CA VAL A 130 7.34 -19.52 4.99
C VAL A 130 7.19 -20.25 6.33
N GLU A 131 8.21 -20.22 7.18
CA GLU A 131 8.20 -20.99 8.43
C GLU A 131 7.14 -20.49 9.42
N GLU A 132 6.94 -19.18 9.55
CA GLU A 132 5.96 -18.61 10.48
C GLU A 132 4.51 -18.92 10.08
N ASP A 133 4.22 -19.03 8.78
CA ASP A 133 2.90 -19.45 8.30
C ASP A 133 2.59 -20.90 8.73
N LEU A 134 3.58 -21.78 8.62
CA LEU A 134 3.48 -23.18 9.04
C LEU A 134 3.41 -23.31 10.56
N ILE A 135 4.25 -22.58 11.30
CA ILE A 135 4.26 -22.56 12.77
C ILE A 135 2.91 -22.09 13.31
N LYS A 136 2.27 -21.10 12.69
CA LYS A 136 0.94 -20.61 13.09
C LYS A 136 -0.19 -21.64 12.95
N CYS A 137 0.01 -22.70 12.18
CA CYS A 137 -0.92 -23.83 12.16
C CYS A 137 -0.75 -24.77 13.37
N LEU A 138 0.39 -24.71 14.05
CA LEU A 138 0.74 -25.54 15.21
C LEU A 138 0.50 -24.80 16.53
N ALA A 139 0.86 -23.52 16.61
CA ALA A 139 0.73 -22.70 17.81
C ALA A 139 0.54 -21.22 17.45
N PRO A 140 -0.20 -20.45 18.26
CA PRO A 140 -0.41 -19.03 18.02
C PRO A 140 0.81 -18.17 18.39
N SER A 141 0.89 -16.98 17.80
CA SER A 141 1.74 -15.87 18.25
C SER A 141 0.92 -14.87 19.07
N TYR A 142 1.55 -14.14 19.99
CA TYR A 142 0.86 -13.22 20.90
C TYR A 142 1.36 -11.78 20.74
N LEU A 143 0.48 -10.82 21.00
CA LEU A 143 0.83 -9.41 21.00
C LEU A 143 1.68 -9.06 22.23
N GLY A 144 2.85 -8.45 22.00
CA GLY A 144 3.74 -7.95 23.04
C GLY A 144 3.91 -6.42 22.98
N SER A 145 5.00 -5.92 23.56
CA SER A 145 5.45 -4.54 23.43
C SER A 145 6.91 -4.49 22.97
N PHE A 146 7.26 -3.46 22.19
CA PHE A 146 8.65 -3.18 21.80
C PHE A 146 9.54 -2.84 23.00
N GLU A 147 8.94 -2.41 24.12
CA GLU A 147 9.62 -1.98 25.35
C GLU A 147 9.99 -3.14 26.28
N LEU A 148 9.58 -4.38 25.95
CA LEU A 148 9.88 -5.56 26.78
C LEU A 148 11.39 -5.84 26.85
N ASP A 149 11.90 -6.03 28.07
CA ASP A 149 13.30 -6.32 28.34
C ASP A 149 13.75 -7.64 27.70
N GLY A 150 14.76 -7.56 26.83
CA GLY A 150 15.27 -8.72 26.10
C GLY A 150 15.90 -9.77 27.02
N ALA A 151 16.50 -9.36 28.14
CA ALA A 151 17.12 -10.31 29.07
C ALA A 151 16.05 -11.14 29.79
N GLN A 152 14.94 -10.52 30.23
CA GLN A 152 13.80 -11.23 30.81
C GLN A 152 13.14 -12.17 29.78
N LEU A 153 12.84 -11.68 28.58
CA LEU A 153 12.23 -12.51 27.52
C LEU A 153 13.07 -13.76 27.23
N ARG A 154 14.40 -13.60 27.13
CA ARG A 154 15.29 -14.73 26.88
C ARG A 154 15.32 -15.72 28.05
N ARG A 155 15.26 -15.25 29.30
CA ARG A 155 15.15 -16.13 30.49
C ARG A 155 13.88 -16.97 30.45
N ASP A 156 12.79 -16.40 29.94
CA ASP A 156 11.47 -17.06 29.89
C ASP A 156 11.24 -17.87 28.61
N GLY A 157 12.22 -17.91 27.69
CA GLY A 157 12.11 -18.65 26.43
C GLY A 157 11.19 -17.98 25.39
N LEU A 158 10.98 -16.67 25.51
CA LEU A 158 10.14 -15.89 24.61
C LEU A 158 11.01 -15.19 23.56
N ASN A 159 10.66 -15.36 22.29
CA ASN A 159 11.30 -14.65 21.18
C ASN A 159 10.51 -13.38 20.85
N ARG A 160 11.22 -12.27 20.56
CA ARG A 160 10.65 -10.99 20.12
C ARG A 160 11.42 -10.45 18.93
#